data_AF-A0A8J5ZG10-F1
#
_entry.id   AF-A0A8J5ZG10-F1
#
_cell.length_a   1.000
_cell.length_b   1.000
_cell.length_c   1.000
_cell.angle_alpha   90.00
_cell.angle_beta   90.00
_cell.angle_gamma   90.00
#
_symmetry.space_group_name_H-M   'P 1'
#
loop_
_entity.id
_entity.type
_entity.pdbx_description
1 polymer ?
#
loop_
_entity_poly.entity_id
_entity_poly.type
_entity_poly.pdbx_seq_one_letter_code
_entity_poly.pdbx_strand_id
1 'polypeptide(L)'
;MFAFVFMQTPDSAAAASPLHTGGSQHIFDDAYKSQLSCVVVDDIERLLDYVPIGPRFSNLVLQALLVLLKKAPPQGRKLLIIGTTSRKDVLQEMEMLNAFSTTIHVPNIATGEQLLEALELLGNFKDKERTTIAQNVKGKKVWIGIKKLLMLIEMSLQMDAEYRVRKFLALLREEGASERPSKGVGCTVGLLSLSCFTKLPCHKTGKNSMSSAQLHHALGAHGGNRASWWLA
;
A
#
# COMPACT_ATOMS: atom_id res chain seq x y z
N MET A 1 5.65 23.16 -6.69
CA MET A 1 6.30 22.24 -5.74
C MET A 1 5.22 21.61 -4.88
N PHE A 2 5.12 20.28 -4.83
CA PHE A 2 4.19 19.58 -3.93
C PHE A 2 4.76 19.61 -2.51
N ALA A 3 3.95 19.98 -1.53
CA ALA A 3 4.31 19.78 -0.13
C ALA A 3 3.90 18.36 0.27
N PHE A 4 4.87 17.54 0.66
CA PHE A 4 4.62 16.19 1.16
C PHE A 4 4.69 16.22 2.69
N VAL A 5 3.60 15.85 3.35
CA VAL A 5 3.54 15.78 4.81
C VAL A 5 3.17 14.34 5.19
N PHE A 6 4.03 13.70 5.98
CA PHE A 6 3.84 12.31 6.36
C PHE A 6 3.32 12.26 7.81
N MET A 7 2.15 11.67 8.02
CA MET A 7 1.55 11.49 9.34
C MET A 7 1.70 10.02 9.75
N GLN A 8 2.78 9.72 10.47
CA GLN A 8 2.95 8.41 11.10
C GLN A 8 2.57 8.45 12.58
N THR A 9 1.96 7.39 13.07
CA THR A 9 2.15 6.98 14.46
C THR A 9 3.64 6.68 14.69
N PRO A 10 4.28 7.26 15.72
CA PRO A 10 5.69 7.01 15.98
C PRO A 10 5.94 5.53 16.30
N ASP A 11 6.79 4.88 15.51
CA ASP A 11 7.31 3.53 15.76
C ASP A 11 8.57 3.52 16.64
N SER A 12 8.94 4.66 17.23
CA SER A 12 10.15 4.79 18.01
C SER A 12 9.87 5.48 19.33
N ALA A 13 10.33 4.86 20.41
CA ALA A 13 10.36 5.41 21.74
C ALA A 13 11.21 6.70 21.78
N ALA A 14 10.61 7.86 21.55
CA ALA A 14 10.99 9.16 22.10
C ALA A 14 10.04 10.26 21.61
N ALA A 15 9.68 11.15 22.54
CA ALA A 15 9.14 12.49 22.35
C ALA A 15 7.62 12.69 22.14
N ALA A 16 7.01 13.11 23.25
CA ALA A 16 5.89 14.07 23.39
C ALA A 16 4.45 13.62 23.11
N SER A 17 3.73 13.28 24.18
CA SER A 17 2.29 13.52 24.36
C SER A 17 1.95 15.00 24.06
N PRO A 18 0.82 15.38 23.42
CA PRO A 18 -0.48 14.70 23.33
C PRO A 18 -0.78 14.26 21.89
N LEU A 19 -0.24 13.10 21.52
CA LEU A 19 -0.70 12.36 20.37
C LEU A 19 -2.11 11.85 20.69
N HIS A 20 -3.10 12.29 19.92
CA HIS A 20 -4.29 11.53 19.51
C HIS A 20 -5.19 12.44 18.65
N THR A 21 -5.32 13.74 18.97
CA THR A 21 -6.08 14.70 18.13
C THR A 21 -5.36 16.00 17.79
N GLY A 22 -4.62 16.58 18.73
CA GLY A 22 -3.95 17.89 18.53
C GLY A 22 -2.82 17.86 17.48
N GLY A 23 -2.00 16.81 17.48
CA GLY A 23 -0.94 16.63 16.48
C GLY A 23 -1.50 16.44 15.06
N SER A 24 -2.62 15.73 14.93
CA SER A 24 -3.32 15.50 13.66
C SER A 24 -3.82 16.80 13.06
N GLN A 25 -4.39 17.71 13.86
CA GLN A 25 -4.89 18.99 13.35
C GLN A 25 -3.76 19.88 12.81
N HIS A 26 -2.64 19.96 13.54
CA HIS A 26 -1.49 20.77 13.12
C HIS A 26 -0.93 20.32 11.76
N ILE A 27 -0.83 19.01 11.53
CA ILE A 27 -0.37 18.43 10.26
C ILE A 27 -1.28 18.84 9.10
N PHE A 28 -2.59 18.79 9.29
CA PHE A 28 -3.55 19.20 8.28
C PHE A 28 -3.52 20.72 8.05
N ASP A 29 -3.37 21.51 9.11
CA ASP A 29 -3.26 22.97 9.02
C ASP A 29 -1.98 23.40 8.27
N ASP A 30 -0.87 22.69 8.47
CA ASP A 30 0.36 22.88 7.69
C ASP A 30 0.17 22.44 6.23
N ALA A 31 -0.45 21.28 5.99
CA ALA A 31 -0.77 20.82 4.64
C ALA A 31 -1.68 21.81 3.89
N TYR A 32 -2.59 22.48 4.60
CA TYR A 32 -3.43 23.52 4.02
C TYR A 32 -2.64 24.74 3.62
N LYS A 33 -1.43 25.03 4.11
CA LYS A 33 -0.66 26.21 3.68
C LYS A 33 -0.13 26.09 2.24
N SER A 34 -0.02 24.86 1.71
CA SER A 34 0.48 24.59 0.37
C SER A 34 -0.62 24.65 -0.70
N GLN A 35 -0.25 25.03 -1.93
CA GLN A 35 -1.13 24.96 -3.12
C GLN A 35 -1.51 23.51 -3.46
N LEU A 36 -0.54 22.61 -3.34
CA LEU A 36 -0.71 21.17 -3.57
C LEU A 36 -0.08 20.43 -2.38
N SER A 37 -0.86 19.65 -1.66
CA SER A 37 -0.40 18.87 -0.52
C SER A 37 -0.83 17.40 -0.61
N CYS A 38 0.01 16.54 -0.04
CA CYS A 38 -0.28 15.13 0.17
C CYS A 38 -0.05 14.79 1.64
N VAL A 39 -1.04 14.20 2.30
CA VAL A 39 -0.96 13.68 3.67
C VAL A 39 -1.07 12.16 3.60
N VAL A 40 -0.13 11.44 4.19
CA VAL A 40 -0.24 9.99 4.37
C VAL A 40 -0.55 9.68 5.81
N VAL A 41 -1.64 8.98 6.08
CA VAL A 41 -2.06 8.48 7.39
C VAL A 41 -1.80 6.98 7.42
N ASP A 42 -0.68 6.59 8.01
CA ASP A 42 -0.23 5.19 8.02
C ASP A 42 -0.83 4.43 9.22
N ASP A 43 -1.15 3.15 9.01
CA ASP A 43 -1.64 2.20 10.02
C ASP A 43 -2.81 2.73 10.86
N ILE A 44 -3.91 3.07 10.20
CA ILE A 44 -5.06 3.76 10.80
C ILE A 44 -5.61 3.03 12.04
N GLU A 45 -5.68 1.69 12.01
CA GLU A 45 -6.12 0.90 13.16
C GLU A 45 -5.27 1.14 14.41
N ARG A 46 -3.97 1.41 14.24
CA ARG A 46 -3.05 1.71 15.33
C ARG A 46 -3.19 3.14 15.81
N LEU A 47 -3.42 4.09 14.91
CA LEU A 47 -3.76 5.47 15.28
C LEU A 47 -5.06 5.55 16.11
N LEU A 48 -6.00 4.65 15.85
CA LEU A 48 -7.25 4.50 16.60
C LEU A 48 -7.10 3.71 17.91
N ASP A 49 -5.91 3.27 18.29
CA ASP A 49 -5.66 2.35 19.41
C ASP A 49 -6.56 1.12 19.38
N TYR A 50 -6.79 0.56 18.19
CA TYR A 50 -7.72 -0.56 18.06
C TYR A 50 -7.17 -1.82 18.72
N VAL A 51 -8.01 -2.48 19.53
CA VAL A 51 -7.75 -3.81 20.09
C VAL A 51 -8.90 -4.76 19.71
N PRO A 52 -8.62 -5.94 19.12
CA PRO A 52 -9.66 -6.87 18.66
C PRO A 52 -10.43 -7.57 19.78
N ILE A 53 -9.84 -7.72 20.96
CA ILE A 53 -10.47 -8.38 22.12
C ILE A 53 -11.44 -7.39 22.77
N GLY A 54 -12.74 -7.67 22.68
CA GLY A 54 -13.80 -6.79 23.18
C GLY A 54 -13.72 -5.42 22.50
N PRO A 55 -13.93 -5.35 21.17
CA PRO A 55 -13.41 -4.34 20.26
C PRO A 55 -13.34 -2.95 20.89
N ARG A 56 -12.12 -2.47 21.15
CA ARG A 56 -11.83 -1.16 21.75
C ARG A 56 -11.14 -0.29 20.74
N PHE A 57 -11.44 1.00 20.75
CA PHE A 57 -10.76 2.02 19.96
C PHE A 57 -11.02 3.39 20.58
N SER A 58 -10.20 4.37 20.22
CA SER A 58 -10.36 5.76 20.64
C SER A 58 -11.40 6.47 19.77
N ASN A 59 -12.66 6.52 20.24
CA ASN A 59 -13.73 7.21 19.51
C ASN A 59 -13.42 8.70 19.30
N LEU A 60 -12.69 9.33 20.22
CA LEU A 60 -12.26 10.73 20.08
C LEU A 60 -11.38 10.91 18.83
N VAL A 61 -10.43 10.00 18.61
CA VAL A 61 -9.55 10.01 17.43
C VAL A 61 -10.34 9.70 16.17
N LEU A 62 -11.24 8.71 16.23
CA LEU A 62 -12.12 8.35 15.12
C LEU A 62 -12.90 9.57 14.61
N GLN A 63 -13.60 10.25 15.51
CA GLN A 63 -14.39 11.43 15.14
C GLN A 63 -13.52 12.57 14.60
N ALA A 64 -12.36 12.83 15.21
CA ALA A 64 -11.43 13.85 14.73
C ALA A 64 -10.93 13.53 13.31
N LEU A 65 -10.54 12.29 13.04
CA LEU A 65 -10.09 11.86 11.70
C LEU A 65 -11.23 11.94 10.67
N LEU A 66 -12.45 11.51 11.02
CA LEU A 66 -13.60 11.63 10.12
C LEU A 66 -13.88 13.08 9.72
N VAL A 67 -13.76 14.02 10.66
CA VAL A 67 -13.89 15.46 10.38
C VAL A 67 -12.76 15.92 9.46
N LEU A 68 -11.51 15.55 9.74
CA LEU A 68 -10.35 15.95 8.93
C LEU A 68 -10.40 15.38 7.50
N LEU A 69 -10.81 14.11 7.33
CA LEU A 69 -10.94 13.44 6.03
C LEU A 69 -12.02 14.08 5.14
N LYS A 70 -13.08 14.63 5.75
CA LYS A 70 -14.20 15.28 5.05
C LYS A 70 -14.00 16.80 4.87
N LYS A 71 -13.04 17.41 5.59
CA LYS A 71 -12.79 18.85 5.52
C LYS A 71 -12.19 19.21 4.16
N ALA A 72 -12.87 20.09 3.43
CA ALA A 72 -12.34 20.61 2.17
C ALA A 72 -11.15 21.55 2.43
N PRO A 73 -10.08 21.50 1.61
CA PRO A 73 -9.01 22.48 1.69
C PRO A 73 -9.53 23.88 1.32
N PRO A 74 -8.84 24.95 1.78
CA PRO A 74 -9.17 26.32 1.39
C PRO A 74 -9.20 26.50 -0.13
N GLN A 75 -9.98 27.48 -0.60
CA GLN A 75 -10.16 27.73 -2.03
C GLN A 75 -8.81 27.92 -2.75
N GLY A 76 -8.68 27.29 -3.92
CA GLY A 76 -7.46 27.32 -4.71
C GLY A 76 -6.40 26.29 -4.31
N ARG A 77 -6.59 25.55 -3.21
CA ARG A 77 -5.64 24.54 -2.74
C ARG A 77 -6.17 23.12 -2.96
N LYS A 78 -5.26 22.15 -3.17
CA LYS A 78 -5.61 20.73 -3.36
C LYS A 78 -4.91 19.86 -2.34
N LEU A 79 -5.67 18.93 -1.78
CA LEU A 79 -5.19 17.98 -0.77
C LEU A 79 -5.47 16.55 -1.22
N LEU A 80 -4.42 15.73 -1.24
CA LEU A 80 -4.49 14.28 -1.38
C LEU A 80 -4.29 13.65 0.00
N ILE A 81 -5.15 12.73 0.41
CA ILE A 81 -4.95 11.94 1.63
C ILE A 81 -4.82 10.48 1.24
N ILE A 82 -3.73 9.85 1.67
CA ILE A 82 -3.49 8.41 1.52
C ILE A 82 -3.59 7.77 2.91
N GLY A 83 -4.59 6.92 3.14
CA GLY A 83 -4.68 6.10 4.33
C GLY A 83 -4.10 4.70 4.07
N THR A 84 -3.41 4.10 5.03
CA THR A 84 -3.12 2.65 4.99
C THR A 84 -3.82 1.94 6.13
N THR A 85 -4.30 0.73 5.87
CA THR A 85 -4.85 -0.16 6.89
C THR A 85 -4.57 -1.60 6.50
N SER A 86 -4.32 -2.47 7.47
CA SER A 86 -4.31 -3.92 7.28
C SER A 86 -5.64 -4.58 7.66
N ARG A 87 -6.61 -3.80 8.17
CA ARG A 87 -7.90 -4.26 8.70
C ARG A 87 -9.07 -3.46 8.11
N LYS A 88 -9.30 -3.67 6.81
CA LYS A 88 -10.39 -3.02 6.04
C LYS A 88 -11.77 -3.25 6.65
N ASP A 89 -12.03 -4.46 7.12
CA ASP A 89 -13.27 -4.87 7.78
C ASP A 89 -13.62 -3.97 8.96
N VAL A 90 -12.63 -3.69 9.81
CA VAL A 90 -12.81 -2.80 10.96
C VAL A 90 -13.12 -1.36 10.53
N LEU A 91 -12.41 -0.82 9.54
CA LEU A 91 -12.69 0.53 9.03
C LEU A 91 -14.05 0.61 8.32
N GLN A 92 -14.56 -0.51 7.79
CA GLN A 92 -15.90 -0.60 7.21
C GLN A 92 -16.97 -0.51 8.29
N GLU A 93 -16.81 -1.27 9.38
CA GLU A 93 -17.72 -1.25 10.54
C GLU A 93 -17.75 0.12 11.23
N MET A 94 -16.63 0.85 11.22
CA MET A 94 -16.52 2.20 11.76
C MET A 94 -17.03 3.31 10.82
N GLU A 95 -17.59 2.95 9.65
CA GLU A 95 -18.02 3.87 8.58
C GLU A 95 -16.91 4.80 8.05
N MET A 96 -15.65 4.55 8.40
CA MET A 96 -14.51 5.37 8.01
C MET A 96 -14.15 5.17 6.54
N LEU A 97 -14.37 3.98 5.97
CA LEU A 97 -14.17 3.75 4.54
C LEU A 97 -15.00 4.72 3.67
N ASN A 98 -16.18 5.12 4.11
CA ASN A 98 -17.05 6.05 3.38
C ASN A 98 -16.50 7.49 3.37
N ALA A 99 -15.55 7.82 4.24
CA ALA A 99 -14.86 9.11 4.24
C ALA A 99 -13.76 9.19 3.17
N PHE A 100 -13.34 8.05 2.60
CA PHE A 100 -12.38 8.01 1.50
C PHE A 100 -13.11 7.94 0.16
N SER A 101 -12.51 8.55 -0.87
CA SER A 101 -13.08 8.59 -2.21
C SER A 101 -12.93 7.27 -2.96
N THR A 102 -11.84 6.54 -2.71
CA THR A 102 -11.59 5.23 -3.33
C THR A 102 -10.69 4.35 -2.46
N THR A 103 -10.70 3.06 -2.73
CA THR A 103 -9.85 2.05 -2.07
C THR A 103 -9.05 1.29 -3.11
N ILE A 104 -7.77 1.07 -2.84
CA ILE A 104 -6.83 0.32 -3.66
C ILE A 104 -6.37 -0.89 -2.86
N HIS A 105 -6.61 -2.08 -3.41
CA HIS A 105 -6.19 -3.32 -2.78
C HIS A 105 -4.72 -3.61 -3.09
N VAL A 106 -3.89 -3.81 -2.06
CA VAL A 106 -2.51 -4.29 -2.21
C VAL A 106 -2.47 -5.77 -1.80
N PRO A 107 -2.44 -6.70 -2.78
CA PRO A 107 -2.44 -8.13 -2.48
C PRO A 107 -1.06 -8.64 -2.07
N ASN A 108 -1.05 -9.74 -1.32
CA ASN A 108 0.16 -10.55 -1.11
C ASN A 108 0.58 -11.26 -2.40
N ILE A 109 1.84 -11.68 -2.45
CA ILE A 109 2.35 -12.60 -3.49
C ILE A 109 1.57 -13.90 -3.35
N ALA A 110 0.90 -14.32 -4.44
CA ALA A 110 -0.08 -15.38 -4.41
C ALA A 110 0.34 -16.67 -5.17
N THR A 111 1.39 -16.57 -5.99
CA THR A 111 1.82 -17.63 -6.91
C THR A 111 3.33 -17.86 -6.82
N GLY A 112 3.77 -19.08 -7.11
CA GLY A 112 5.20 -19.42 -7.16
C GLY A 112 5.95 -18.60 -8.21
N GLU A 113 5.30 -18.26 -9.32
CA GLU A 113 5.86 -17.42 -10.38
C GLU A 113 6.15 -16.00 -9.88
N GLN A 114 5.18 -15.34 -9.24
CA GLN A 114 5.38 -14.02 -8.63
C GLN A 114 6.45 -14.04 -7.54
N LEU A 115 6.53 -15.12 -6.76
CA LEU A 115 7.57 -15.29 -5.75
C LEU A 115 8.95 -15.35 -6.40
N LEU A 116 9.12 -16.12 -7.47
CA LEU A 116 10.40 -16.24 -8.17
C LEU A 116 10.80 -14.92 -8.83
N GLU A 117 9.85 -14.21 -9.43
CA GLU A 117 10.09 -12.88 -10.00
C GLU A 117 10.55 -11.89 -8.92
N ALA A 118 9.92 -11.90 -7.74
CA ALA A 118 10.38 -11.10 -6.60
C ALA A 118 11.79 -11.49 -6.16
N LEU A 119 12.10 -12.79 -6.04
CA LEU A 119 13.43 -13.27 -5.66
C LEU A 119 14.51 -12.93 -6.70
N GLU A 120 14.16 -12.92 -7.98
CA GLU A 120 15.02 -12.51 -9.08
C GLU A 120 15.36 -11.02 -9.00
N LEU A 121 14.36 -10.17 -8.86
CA LEU A 121 14.55 -8.72 -8.75
C LEU A 121 15.35 -8.33 -7.49
N LEU A 122 15.20 -9.09 -6.40
CA LEU A 122 15.94 -8.86 -5.16
C LEU A 122 17.38 -9.38 -5.22
N GLY A 123 17.70 -10.34 -6.09
CA GLY A 123 19.07 -10.78 -6.37
C GLY A 123 19.79 -11.50 -5.22
N ASN A 124 19.08 -11.97 -4.20
CA ASN A 124 19.69 -12.55 -3.00
C ASN A 124 20.09 -14.04 -3.13
N PHE A 125 19.48 -14.76 -4.08
CA PHE A 125 19.75 -16.18 -4.33
C PHE A 125 20.41 -16.39 -5.70
N LYS A 126 21.39 -17.28 -5.76
CA LYS A 126 22.06 -17.69 -7.00
C LYS A 126 21.09 -18.46 -7.92
N ASP A 127 21.41 -18.55 -9.20
CA ASP A 127 20.56 -19.23 -10.20
C ASP A 127 20.24 -20.68 -9.84
N LYS A 128 21.23 -21.41 -9.31
CA LYS A 128 21.04 -22.79 -8.82
C LYS A 128 20.07 -22.85 -7.64
N GLU A 129 20.17 -21.90 -6.71
CA GLU A 129 19.29 -21.81 -5.54
C GLU A 129 17.85 -21.45 -5.98
N ARG A 130 17.70 -20.46 -6.87
CA ARG A 130 16.42 -20.07 -7.47
C ARG A 130 15.75 -21.22 -8.22
N THR A 131 16.52 -22.04 -8.93
CA THR A 131 16.02 -23.24 -9.62
C THR A 131 15.45 -24.26 -8.64
N THR A 132 16.13 -24.52 -7.53
CA THR A 132 15.65 -25.42 -6.47
C THR A 132 14.38 -24.87 -5.80
N ILE A 133 14.34 -23.57 -5.52
CA ILE A 133 13.14 -22.91 -4.98
C ILE A 133 11.98 -23.05 -5.97
N ALA A 134 12.23 -22.81 -7.26
CA ALA A 134 11.23 -22.88 -8.32
C ALA A 134 10.57 -24.26 -8.38
N GLN A 135 11.36 -25.34 -8.35
CA GLN A 135 10.84 -26.71 -8.32
C GLN A 135 9.94 -26.97 -7.10
N ASN A 136 10.24 -26.35 -5.96
CA ASN A 136 9.50 -26.54 -4.72
C ASN A 136 8.19 -25.75 -4.64
N VAL A 137 8.08 -24.64 -5.38
CA VAL A 137 6.91 -23.75 -5.37
C VAL A 137 6.07 -23.85 -6.65
N LYS A 138 6.57 -24.51 -7.70
CA LYS A 138 5.86 -24.70 -8.97
C LYS A 138 4.50 -25.37 -8.75
N GLY A 139 3.45 -24.76 -9.28
CA GLY A 139 2.07 -25.24 -9.16
C GLY A 139 1.49 -25.16 -7.74
N LYS A 140 2.21 -24.57 -6.77
CA LYS A 140 1.71 -24.33 -5.42
C LYS A 140 1.26 -22.88 -5.28
N LYS A 141 0.24 -22.68 -4.45
CA LYS A 141 -0.14 -21.33 -4.02
C LYS A 141 0.83 -20.87 -2.95
N VAL A 142 1.13 -19.59 -2.96
CA VAL A 142 1.83 -18.91 -1.86
C VAL A 142 0.93 -17.80 -1.33
N TRP A 143 1.17 -17.30 -0.12
CA TRP A 143 0.47 -16.14 0.45
C TRP A 143 1.42 -15.43 1.40
N ILE A 144 2.24 -14.53 0.87
CA ILE A 144 3.25 -13.82 1.66
C ILE A 144 3.35 -12.36 1.24
N GLY A 145 3.39 -11.46 2.23
CA GLY A 145 3.62 -10.03 2.01
C GLY A 145 5.11 -9.74 1.78
N ILE A 146 5.42 -8.72 0.98
CA ILE A 146 6.81 -8.42 0.58
C ILE A 146 7.74 -8.16 1.78
N LYS A 147 7.27 -7.44 2.81
CA LYS A 147 8.06 -7.17 4.03
C LYS A 147 8.43 -8.47 4.75
N LYS A 148 7.49 -9.42 4.84
CA LYS A 148 7.73 -10.72 5.47
C LYS A 148 8.67 -11.56 4.61
N LEU A 149 8.51 -11.55 3.29
CA LEU A 149 9.41 -12.22 2.36
C LEU A 149 10.86 -11.76 2.55
N LEU A 150 11.11 -10.45 2.59
CA LEU A 150 12.44 -9.89 2.85
C LEU A 150 13.03 -10.40 4.16
N MET A 151 12.23 -10.45 5.22
CA MET A 151 12.66 -11.00 6.51
C MET A 151 13.06 -12.48 6.41
N LEU A 152 12.28 -13.30 5.69
CA LEU A 152 12.60 -14.73 5.52
C LEU A 152 13.88 -14.94 4.70
N ILE A 153 14.10 -14.11 3.67
CA ILE A 153 15.33 -14.12 2.87
C ILE A 153 16.51 -13.82 3.79
N GLU A 154 16.46 -12.72 4.53
CA GLU A 154 17.54 -12.29 5.42
C GLU A 154 17.89 -13.38 6.45
N MET A 155 16.88 -13.93 7.13
CA MET A 155 17.07 -15.04 8.08
C MET A 155 17.70 -16.27 7.43
N SER A 156 17.44 -16.52 6.16
CA SER A 156 17.99 -17.66 5.43
C SER A 156 19.43 -17.42 4.98
N LEU A 157 19.80 -16.17 4.68
CA LEU A 157 21.16 -15.78 4.29
C LEU A 157 22.17 -15.90 5.44
N GLN A 158 21.70 -15.85 6.69
CA GLN A 158 22.52 -16.10 7.90
C GLN A 158 22.98 -17.55 8.03
N MET A 159 22.43 -18.47 7.24
CA MET A 159 22.89 -19.87 7.19
C MET A 159 24.05 -20.06 6.21
N ASP A 160 24.85 -21.11 6.42
CA ASP A 160 25.84 -21.54 5.43
C ASP A 160 25.19 -21.82 4.08
N ALA A 161 25.95 -21.60 3.00
CA ALA A 161 25.45 -21.62 1.63
C ALA A 161 24.64 -22.89 1.27
N GLU A 162 25.02 -24.05 1.81
CA GLU A 162 24.34 -25.32 1.56
C GLU A 162 22.95 -25.41 2.21
N TYR A 163 22.70 -24.65 3.29
CA TYR A 163 21.46 -24.72 4.05
C TYR A 163 20.48 -23.57 3.77
N ARG A 164 20.88 -22.53 3.04
CA ARG A 164 20.05 -21.33 2.78
C ARG A 164 18.70 -21.65 2.18
N VAL A 165 18.69 -22.41 1.08
CA VAL A 165 17.45 -22.80 0.39
C VAL A 165 16.55 -23.65 1.28
N ARG A 166 17.15 -24.60 2.01
CA ARG A 166 16.40 -25.45 2.94
C ARG A 166 15.75 -24.64 4.05
N LYS A 167 16.48 -23.68 4.63
CA LYS A 167 15.96 -22.77 5.66
C LYS A 167 14.85 -21.88 5.11
N PHE A 168 15.05 -21.29 3.94
CA PHE A 168 14.05 -20.44 3.28
C PHE A 168 12.74 -21.19 3.03
N LEU A 169 12.82 -22.40 2.46
CA LEU A 169 11.64 -23.22 2.20
C LEU A 169 10.95 -23.70 3.47
N ALA A 170 11.70 -23.92 4.56
CA ALA A 170 11.12 -24.26 5.87
C ALA A 170 10.33 -23.06 6.43
N LEU A 171 10.95 -21.88 6.47
CA LEU A 171 10.31 -20.65 6.94
C LEU A 171 9.07 -20.31 6.09
N LEU A 172 9.15 -20.46 4.77
CA LEU A 172 8.02 -20.20 3.86
C LEU A 172 6.83 -21.13 4.13
N ARG A 173 7.07 -22.37 4.58
CA ARG A 173 6.01 -23.32 4.96
C ARG A 173 5.42 -22.98 6.33
N GLU A 174 6.27 -22.64 7.30
CA GLU A 174 5.86 -22.26 8.67
C GLU A 174 4.93 -21.05 8.68
N GLU A 175 5.16 -20.08 7.79
CA GLU A 175 4.30 -18.89 7.64
C GLU A 175 2.94 -19.16 7.00
N GLY A 176 2.61 -20.43 6.70
CA GLY A 176 1.32 -20.78 6.12
C GLY A 176 1.15 -20.30 4.67
N ALA A 177 2.22 -19.88 4.00
CA ALA A 177 2.13 -19.37 2.63
C ALA A 177 1.50 -20.39 1.68
N SER A 178 1.62 -21.70 1.94
CA SER A 178 1.00 -22.73 1.08
C SER A 178 -0.54 -22.80 1.12
N GLU A 179 -1.21 -22.07 2.01
CA GLU A 179 -2.68 -22.04 2.12
C GLU A 179 -3.22 -20.60 2.20
N ARG A 180 -4.23 -20.26 1.39
CA ARG A 180 -4.93 -18.97 1.55
C ARG A 180 -5.79 -19.03 2.81
N PRO A 181 -5.67 -18.07 3.74
CA PRO A 181 -6.59 -18.01 4.88
C PRO A 181 -8.03 -17.75 4.38
N SER A 182 -9.01 -18.38 5.03
CA SER A 182 -10.44 -18.28 4.71
C SER A 182 -11.04 -16.89 5.00
N LYS A 183 -10.32 -16.06 5.77
CA LYS A 183 -10.58 -14.65 6.00
C LYS A 183 -9.37 -13.86 5.54
N GLY A 184 -9.59 -12.75 4.84
CA GLY A 184 -8.55 -11.92 4.17
C GLY A 184 -7.60 -11.21 5.13
N VAL A 185 -6.83 -11.97 5.91
CA VAL A 185 -5.79 -11.45 6.79
C VAL A 185 -4.57 -11.09 5.92
N GLY A 186 -4.18 -9.82 5.95
CA GLY A 186 -2.97 -9.32 5.30
C GLY A 186 -3.19 -8.51 4.02
N CYS A 187 -4.32 -7.81 3.90
CA CYS A 187 -4.54 -6.90 2.78
C CYS A 187 -4.26 -5.49 3.27
N THR A 188 -3.08 -4.95 2.96
CA THR A 188 -2.89 -3.51 3.09
C THR A 188 -3.79 -2.84 2.05
N VAL A 189 -4.69 -1.99 2.49
CA VAL A 189 -5.53 -1.20 1.60
C VAL A 189 -4.99 0.21 1.57
N GLY A 190 -4.62 0.67 0.39
CA GLY A 190 -4.40 2.09 0.14
C GLY A 190 -5.76 2.77 0.02
N LEU A 191 -6.12 3.58 1.01
CA LEU A 191 -7.30 4.43 0.97
C LEU A 191 -6.89 5.76 0.36
N LEU A 192 -7.68 6.28 -0.58
CA LEU A 192 -7.39 7.55 -1.24
C LEU A 192 -8.57 8.49 -1.05
N SER A 193 -8.34 9.61 -0.40
CA SER A 193 -9.29 10.73 -0.37
C SER A 193 -8.75 11.85 -1.25
N LEU A 194 -9.54 12.24 -2.25
CA LEU A 194 -9.20 13.28 -3.22
C LEU A 194 -10.09 14.49 -2.95
N SER A 195 -9.60 15.43 -2.15
CA SER A 195 -10.26 16.73 -2.00
C SER A 195 -9.77 17.64 -3.14
N CYS A 196 -10.64 17.87 -4.14
CA CYS A 196 -10.41 18.72 -5.34
C CYS A 196 -9.57 18.15 -6.51
N PHE A 197 -9.21 16.87 -6.52
CA PHE A 197 -8.74 16.21 -7.75
C PHE A 197 -9.92 15.50 -8.43
N THR A 198 -10.76 16.27 -9.12
CA THR A 198 -11.82 15.69 -9.95
C THR A 198 -11.19 14.85 -11.07
N LYS A 199 -11.50 13.55 -11.06
CA LYS A 199 -11.20 12.50 -12.06
C LYS A 199 -9.73 12.09 -12.20
N LEU A 200 -9.29 11.18 -11.33
CA LEU A 200 -8.39 10.10 -11.77
C LEU A 200 -9.27 8.96 -12.32
N PRO A 201 -9.12 8.54 -13.59
CA PRO A 201 -9.85 7.40 -14.11
C PRO A 201 -9.40 6.12 -13.38
N CYS A 202 -10.28 5.60 -12.53
CA CYS A 202 -10.07 4.31 -11.89
C CYS A 202 -10.32 3.22 -12.94
N HIS A 203 -9.26 2.61 -13.46
CA HIS A 203 -9.35 1.49 -14.39
C HIS A 203 -9.89 0.27 -13.63
N LYS A 204 -11.18 -0.01 -13.76
CA LYS A 204 -11.78 -1.26 -13.28
C LYS A 204 -11.10 -2.41 -14.04
N THR A 205 -10.35 -3.25 -13.34
CA THR A 205 -9.84 -4.52 -13.86
C THR A 205 -10.98 -5.52 -14.01
N GLY A 206 -11.79 -5.31 -15.05
CA GLY A 206 -12.61 -6.36 -15.65
C GLY A 206 -11.72 -7.19 -16.57
N LYS A 207 -11.77 -8.51 -16.41
CA LYS A 207 -11.15 -9.49 -17.31
C LYS A 207 -11.49 -9.12 -18.77
N ASN A 208 -10.49 -8.78 -19.57
CA ASN A 208 -10.37 -9.14 -20.98
C ASN A 208 -8.98 -8.71 -21.48
N SER A 209 -8.29 -9.66 -22.11
CA SER A 209 -7.05 -9.45 -22.84
C SER A 209 -7.23 -8.40 -23.93
N MET A 210 -6.52 -7.26 -23.84
CA MET A 210 -6.40 -6.30 -24.93
C MET A 210 -5.04 -6.49 -25.60
N SER A 211 -5.04 -6.68 -26.93
CA SER A 211 -3.83 -6.85 -27.73
C SER A 211 -3.16 -5.51 -28.04
N SER A 212 -1.89 -5.56 -28.45
CA SER A 212 -0.99 -4.41 -28.68
C SER A 212 -1.51 -3.35 -29.65
N ALA A 213 -2.57 -3.62 -30.42
CA ALA A 213 -3.16 -2.68 -31.37
C ALA A 213 -3.95 -1.52 -30.72
N GLN A 214 -4.39 -1.64 -29.47
CA GLN A 214 -5.22 -0.61 -28.82
C GLN A 214 -4.42 0.51 -28.14
N LEU A 215 -3.10 0.36 -28.01
CA LEU A 215 -2.21 1.39 -27.45
C LEU A 215 -1.91 2.54 -28.42
N HIS A 216 -2.00 2.33 -29.74
CA HIS A 216 -1.69 3.36 -30.73
C HIS A 216 -2.83 4.38 -30.95
N HIS A 217 -4.07 4.05 -30.63
CA HIS A 217 -5.22 4.93 -30.87
C HIS A 217 -5.47 5.94 -29.73
N ALA A 218 -4.88 5.71 -28.54
CA ALA A 218 -5.05 6.58 -27.37
C ALA A 218 -4.09 7.78 -27.33
N LEU A 219 -3.04 7.79 -28.16
CA LEU A 219 -2.05 8.87 -28.22
C LEU A 219 -2.23 9.83 -29.42
N GLY A 220 -3.24 9.62 -30.26
CA GLY A 220 -3.43 10.36 -31.52
C GLY A 220 -4.51 11.45 -31.51
N ALA A 221 -5.29 11.63 -30.43
CA ALA A 221 -6.47 12.50 -30.44
C ALA A 221 -6.33 13.74 -29.54
N HIS A 222 -5.31 14.55 -29.80
CA HIS A 222 -5.35 16.00 -29.51
C HIS A 222 -4.31 16.71 -30.40
N GLY A 223 -4.60 16.76 -31.69
CA GLY A 223 -3.87 17.55 -32.66
C GLY A 223 -4.52 18.91 -32.90
N GLY A 224 -3.70 19.96 -32.76
CA GLY A 224 -3.96 21.31 -33.26
C GLY A 224 -3.65 22.37 -32.19
N ASN A 225 -2.69 23.29 -32.34
CA ASN A 225 -1.84 23.63 -33.47
C ASN A 225 -0.73 24.54 -32.89
N ARG A 226 0.55 24.14 -32.99
CA ARG A 226 1.65 25.08 -33.26
C ARG A 226 2.87 24.29 -33.73
N ALA A 227 3.10 24.46 -35.03
CA ALA A 227 4.19 23.92 -35.80
C ALA A 227 5.53 24.61 -35.50
N SER A 228 6.58 24.03 -36.10
CA SER A 228 7.94 24.54 -36.25
C SER A 228 8.80 24.33 -34.99
N TRP A 229 9.89 23.58 -34.99
CA TRP A 229 10.91 23.38 -36.02
C TRP A 229 11.56 21.99 -35.87
N TRP A 230 11.69 21.24 -36.97
CA TRP A 230 12.66 20.15 -37.13
C TRP A 230 13.52 20.49 -38.35
N LEU A 231 14.84 20.54 -38.18
CA LEU A 231 15.90 20.10 -39.11
C LEU A 231 17.24 20.75 -38.74
N ALA A 232 18.02 20.05 -37.92
CA ALA A 232 19.47 19.84 -38.00
C ALA A 232 19.91 19.03 -36.77
#